data_AF-A0A7L1MZH5-F1
#
_entry.id   AF-A0A7L1MZH5-F1
#
_cell.length_a   1.000
_cell.length_b   1.000
_cell.length_c   1.000
_cell.angle_alpha   90.00
_cell.angle_beta   90.00
_cell.angle_gamma   90.00
#
_symmetry.space_group_name_H-M   'P 1'
#
loop_
_entity.id
_entity.type
_entity.pdbx_description
1 polymer ?
#
loop_
_entity_poly.entity_id
_entity_poly.type
_entity_poly.pdbx_seq_one_letter_code
_entity_poly.pdbx_strand_id
1 'polypeptide(L)'
;ACSEFSKRSCEECLKNVSCLWCYTNNTCTDYPVRGILPSSSLCSLSNARWGVCWMNFEALIITMAVVAGIILLSIAVCCCYCCYCRRRSRRPDEEEEQLARKREERRLQSLQRKHERKVKQDEIRKKYGLLQDSDNPYSRFENE
;
A
#
# COMPACT_ATOMS: atom_id res chain seq x y z
N ALA A 1 3.08 17.79 48.83
CA ALA A 1 4.01 16.71 48.40
C ALA A 1 3.22 15.41 48.33
N CYS A 2 3.52 14.50 47.41
CA CYS A 2 2.72 13.27 47.23
C CYS A 2 2.67 12.39 48.51
N SER A 3 3.66 12.50 49.39
CA SER A 3 3.74 11.78 50.67
C SER A 3 2.54 11.94 51.61
N GLU A 4 1.81 13.06 51.52
CA GLU A 4 0.62 13.34 52.34
C GLU A 4 -0.52 12.34 52.11
N PHE A 5 -0.58 11.74 50.91
CA PHE A 5 -1.59 10.75 50.55
C PHE A 5 -1.17 9.31 50.90
N SER A 6 -0.03 9.12 51.56
CA SER A 6 0.39 7.80 52.04
C SER A 6 -0.65 7.22 53.01
N LYS A 7 -0.89 5.90 52.90
CA LYS A 7 -1.90 5.16 53.68
C LYS A 7 -3.36 5.55 53.42
N ARG A 8 -3.65 6.38 52.41
CA ARG A 8 -5.01 6.64 51.94
C ARG A 8 -5.38 5.64 50.83
N SER A 9 -5.90 6.13 49.71
CA SER A 9 -6.24 5.33 48.54
C SER A 9 -5.30 5.64 47.37
N CYS A 10 -5.19 4.68 46.46
CA CYS A 10 -4.46 4.87 45.22
C CYS A 10 -5.08 6.01 44.39
N GLU A 11 -6.42 6.09 44.35
CA GLU A 11 -7.16 7.08 43.57
C GLU A 11 -6.89 8.50 44.05
N GLU A 12 -6.73 8.72 45.36
CA GLU A 12 -6.35 10.03 45.89
C GLU A 12 -4.91 10.39 45.55
N CYS A 13 -3.98 9.45 45.66
CA CYS A 13 -2.56 9.65 45.32
C CYS A 13 -2.39 9.99 43.83
N LEU A 14 -3.05 9.24 42.94
CA LEU A 14 -2.86 9.34 41.49
C LEU A 14 -3.72 10.42 40.82
N LYS A 15 -4.42 11.27 41.59
CA LYS A 15 -5.03 12.50 41.03
C LYS A 15 -4.00 13.39 40.35
N ASN A 16 -2.75 13.34 40.83
CA ASN A 16 -1.64 14.05 40.23
C ASN A 16 -0.69 13.07 39.54
N VAL A 17 -0.42 13.29 38.26
CA VAL A 17 0.50 12.49 37.44
C VAL A 17 1.96 12.56 37.89
N SER A 18 2.30 13.54 38.73
CA SER A 18 3.60 13.64 39.40
C SER A 18 3.77 12.68 40.58
N CYS A 19 2.71 11.98 41.00
CA CYS A 19 2.74 11.02 42.09
C CYS A 19 2.81 9.57 41.61
N LEU A 20 3.37 8.72 42.47
CA LEU A 20 3.50 7.28 42.30
C LEU A 20 2.89 6.59 43.53
N TRP A 21 2.07 5.57 43.30
CA TRP A 21 1.52 4.74 44.37
C TRP A 21 2.20 3.36 44.41
N CYS A 22 2.53 2.88 45.62
CA CYS A 22 3.08 1.55 45.83
C CYS A 22 2.18 0.72 46.76
N TYR A 23 1.64 -0.39 46.25
CA TYR A 23 0.80 -1.29 47.04
C TYR A 23 1.56 -2.09 48.11
N THR A 24 2.87 -2.28 47.97
CA THR A 24 3.66 -3.06 48.94
C THR A 24 3.63 -2.45 50.33
N ASN A 25 3.76 -1.12 50.44
CA ASN A 25 3.76 -0.40 51.72
C ASN A 25 2.59 0.59 51.85
N ASN A 26 1.68 0.65 50.87
CA ASN A 26 0.62 1.65 50.75
C ASN A 26 1.14 3.09 50.88
N THR A 27 2.23 3.38 50.17
CA THR A 27 2.90 4.68 50.19
C THR A 27 2.67 5.44 48.89
N CYS A 28 2.48 6.75 49.01
CA CYS A 28 2.44 7.67 47.88
C CYS A 28 3.73 8.49 47.88
N THR A 29 4.49 8.47 46.81
CA THR A 29 5.75 9.23 46.70
C THR A 29 5.78 10.03 45.41
N ASP A 30 6.62 11.06 45.34
CA ASP A 30 6.81 11.80 44.10
C ASP A 30 7.46 10.86 43.06
N TYR A 31 6.93 10.87 41.84
CA TYR A 31 7.45 10.06 40.75
C TYR A 31 8.85 10.57 40.35
N PRO A 32 9.90 9.73 40.38
CA PRO A 32 11.25 10.16 40.08
C PRO A 32 11.39 10.45 38.59
N VAL A 33 11.16 11.70 38.17
CA VAL A 33 11.21 12.13 36.75
C VAL A 33 12.58 11.91 36.09
N ARG A 34 13.64 11.72 36.89
CA ARG A 34 14.99 11.42 36.40
C ARG A 34 15.16 9.98 35.91
N GLY A 35 14.29 9.06 36.33
CA GLY A 35 14.29 7.67 35.88
C GLY A 35 13.00 7.37 35.10
N ILE A 36 13.13 6.81 33.90
CA ILE A 36 11.97 6.37 33.09
C ILE A 36 11.14 5.32 33.85
N LEU A 37 11.77 4.58 34.77
CA LEU A 37 11.14 3.56 35.61
C LEU A 37 11.51 3.78 37.07
N PRO A 38 10.57 3.61 38.01
CA PRO A 38 10.92 3.60 39.43
C PRO A 38 11.86 2.43 39.71
N SER A 39 12.91 2.67 40.49
CA SER A 39 13.82 1.62 40.92
C SER A 39 13.07 0.52 41.65
N SER A 40 13.42 -0.74 41.41
CA SER A 40 12.85 -1.90 42.10
C SER A 40 13.05 -1.85 43.62
N SER A 41 14.04 -1.09 44.09
CA SER A 41 14.28 -0.83 45.51
C SER A 41 13.20 0.06 46.16
N LEU A 42 12.51 0.90 45.39
CA LEU A 42 11.43 1.76 45.91
C LEU A 42 10.10 1.00 45.92
N CYS A 43 9.80 0.29 44.83
CA CYS A 43 8.62 -0.55 44.72
C CYS A 43 8.81 -1.56 43.58
N SER A 44 8.29 -2.77 43.75
CA SER A 44 8.23 -3.73 42.64
C SER A 44 7.35 -3.18 41.50
N LEU A 45 7.78 -3.34 40.25
CA LEU A 45 7.05 -2.86 39.07
C LEU A 45 5.60 -3.39 39.00
N SER A 46 5.33 -4.57 39.54
CA SER A 46 3.98 -5.16 39.57
C SER A 46 3.03 -4.44 40.53
N ASN A 47 3.57 -3.85 41.60
CA ASN A 47 2.82 -3.16 42.67
C ASN A 47 2.85 -1.63 42.54
N ALA A 48 3.73 -1.10 41.69
CA ALA A 48 3.82 0.32 41.39
C ALA A 48 2.71 0.72 40.39
N ARG A 49 2.02 1.84 40.69
CA ARG A 49 0.96 2.42 39.86
C ARG A 49 1.25 3.89 39.59
N TRP A 50 1.01 4.32 38.35
CA TRP A 50 1.24 5.69 37.91
C TRP A 50 0.11 6.15 36.99
N GLY A 51 -0.42 7.35 37.24
CA GLY A 51 -1.55 7.95 36.53
C GLY A 51 -2.90 7.27 36.77
N VAL A 52 -2.94 5.93 36.78
CA VAL A 52 -4.14 5.11 36.99
C VAL A 52 -3.86 3.94 37.95
N CYS A 53 -4.88 3.57 38.74
CA CYS A 53 -4.73 2.55 39.79
C CYS A 53 -4.84 1.11 39.28
N TRP A 54 -5.51 0.89 38.15
CA TRP A 54 -5.84 -0.44 37.64
C TRP A 54 -4.73 -1.04 36.76
N MET A 55 -3.86 -0.21 36.17
CA MET A 55 -2.70 -0.66 35.37
C MET A 55 -1.38 -0.53 36.14
N ASN A 56 -0.52 -1.54 36.02
CA ASN A 56 0.86 -1.52 36.55
C ASN A 56 1.87 -1.09 35.46
N PHE A 57 3.11 -0.81 35.88
CA PHE A 57 4.18 -0.43 34.95
C PHE A 57 4.49 -1.53 33.93
N GLU A 58 4.41 -2.79 34.34
CA GLU A 58 4.64 -3.93 33.46
C GLU A 58 3.65 -3.94 32.29
N ALA A 59 2.34 -3.80 32.55
CA ALA A 59 1.34 -3.71 31.51
C ALA A 59 1.56 -2.48 30.62
N LEU A 60 1.87 -1.31 31.19
CA LEU A 60 2.16 -0.10 30.41
C LEU A 60 3.34 -0.31 29.43
N ILE A 61 4.43 -0.91 29.90
CA ILE A 61 5.60 -1.21 29.06
C ILE A 61 5.24 -2.19 27.94
N ILE A 62 4.56 -3.28 28.27
CA ILE A 62 4.12 -4.29 27.28
C ILE A 62 3.24 -3.62 26.23
N THR A 63 2.30 -2.76 26.64
CA THR A 63 1.40 -2.06 25.72
C THR A 63 2.18 -1.16 24.76
N MET A 64 3.13 -0.38 25.26
CA MET A 64 3.98 0.48 24.42
C MET A 64 4.85 -0.35 23.46
N ALA A 65 5.40 -1.47 23.92
CA ALA A 65 6.19 -2.38 23.08
C ALA A 65 5.35 -2.99 21.96
N VAL A 66 4.12 -3.42 22.24
CA VAL A 66 3.19 -3.97 21.25
C VAL A 66 2.79 -2.91 20.22
N VAL A 67 2.43 -1.71 20.68
CA VAL A 67 2.07 -0.59 19.78
C VAL A 67 3.24 -0.24 18.86
N ALA A 68 4.45 -0.08 19.41
CA ALA A 68 5.65 0.17 18.62
C ALA A 68 5.93 -0.98 17.62
N GLY A 69 5.76 -2.23 18.06
CA GLY A 69 5.91 -3.42 17.21
C GLY A 69 4.92 -3.44 16.04
N ILE A 70 3.65 -3.13 16.29
CA ILE A 70 2.61 -3.04 15.25
C ILE A 70 2.94 -1.92 14.26
N ILE A 71 3.37 -0.75 14.74
CA ILE A 71 3.77 0.37 13.88
C ILE A 71 4.95 -0.05 12.99
N LEU A 72 6.01 -0.61 13.56
CA LEU A 72 7.17 -1.07 12.80
C LEU A 72 6.81 -2.17 11.79
N LEU A 73 5.98 -3.13 12.18
CA LEU A 73 5.51 -4.19 11.30
C LEU A 73 4.65 -3.62 10.17
N SER A 74 3.75 -2.68 10.47
CA SER A 74 2.92 -2.02 9.46
C SER A 74 3.75 -1.25 8.44
N ILE A 75 4.81 -0.55 8.89
CA ILE A 75 5.75 0.16 8.01
C ILE A 75 6.56 -0.85 7.20
N ALA A 76 7.09 -1.90 7.82
CA ALA A 76 7.86 -2.94 7.12
C ALA A 76 7.01 -3.63 6.04
N VAL A 77 5.77 -4.00 6.36
CA VAL A 77 4.80 -4.56 5.42
C VAL A 77 4.50 -3.54 4.33
N CYS A 78 4.09 -2.32 4.65
CA CYS A 78 3.79 -1.28 3.67
C CYS A 78 4.99 -1.02 2.73
N CYS A 79 6.20 -0.89 3.28
CA CYS A 79 7.43 -0.71 2.50
C CYS A 79 7.76 -1.93 1.65
N CYS A 80 7.61 -3.15 2.18
CA CYS A 80 7.85 -4.37 1.41
C CYS A 80 6.84 -4.53 0.29
N TYR A 81 5.53 -4.36 0.54
CA TYR A 81 4.49 -4.44 -0.49
C TYR A 81 4.63 -3.30 -1.50
N CYS A 82 4.81 -2.05 -1.09
CA CYS A 82 4.98 -0.93 -2.02
C CYS A 82 6.27 -1.03 -2.84
N CYS A 83 7.40 -1.46 -2.26
CA CYS A 83 8.67 -1.59 -2.98
C CYS A 83 8.75 -2.87 -3.84
N TYR A 84 8.24 -4.01 -3.38
CA TYR A 84 8.16 -5.22 -4.20
C TYR A 84 7.12 -5.07 -5.32
N CYS A 85 5.94 -4.50 -5.05
CA CYS A 85 4.94 -4.27 -6.09
C CYS A 85 5.38 -3.18 -7.09
N ARG A 86 6.05 -2.09 -6.66
CA ARG A 86 6.65 -1.12 -7.63
C ARG A 86 7.76 -1.73 -8.47
N ARG A 87 8.65 -2.54 -7.88
CA ARG A 87 9.69 -3.26 -8.65
C ARG A 87 9.09 -4.27 -9.62
N ARG A 88 8.01 -4.94 -9.22
CA ARG A 88 7.30 -5.88 -10.09
C ARG A 88 6.46 -5.19 -11.15
N SER A 89 5.88 -4.01 -10.91
CA SER A 89 5.09 -3.25 -11.87
C SER A 89 5.91 -2.59 -12.98
N ARG A 90 7.20 -2.31 -12.78
CA ARG A 90 8.07 -1.78 -13.85
C ARG A 90 8.49 -2.83 -14.89
N ARG A 91 8.27 -4.13 -14.65
CA ARG A 91 8.60 -5.22 -15.59
C ARG A 91 7.45 -5.71 -16.50
N PRO A 92 6.16 -5.75 -16.12
CA PRO A 92 5.08 -6.16 -17.02
C PRO A 92 4.85 -5.16 -18.14
N ASP A 93 5.15 -3.87 -17.93
CA ASP A 93 5.00 -2.85 -18.96
C ASP A 93 5.84 -3.14 -20.21
N GLU A 94 7.08 -3.63 -20.07
CA GLU A 94 7.92 -3.96 -21.23
C GLU A 94 7.39 -5.16 -22.02
N GLU A 95 6.95 -6.22 -21.35
CA GLU A 95 6.39 -7.40 -22.03
C GLU A 95 5.03 -7.10 -22.68
N GLU A 96 4.17 -6.32 -22.01
CA GLU A 96 2.90 -5.87 -22.58
C GLU A 96 3.10 -4.92 -23.76
N GLU A 97 4.06 -3.98 -23.68
CA GLU A 97 4.39 -3.08 -24.78
C GLU A 97 4.97 -3.83 -25.99
N GLN A 98 5.85 -4.81 -25.75
CA GLN A 98 6.35 -5.69 -26.81
C GLN A 98 5.24 -6.53 -27.44
N LEU A 99 4.29 -7.01 -26.65
CA LEU A 99 3.13 -7.75 -27.15
C LEU A 99 2.20 -6.86 -27.98
N ALA A 100 2.00 -5.60 -27.56
CA ALA A 100 1.25 -4.60 -28.30
C ALA A 100 1.91 -4.30 -29.65
N ARG A 101 3.23 -4.01 -29.67
CA ARG A 101 4.01 -3.81 -30.91
C ARG A 101 3.87 -4.99 -31.88
N LYS A 102 4.05 -6.23 -31.40
CA LYS A 102 3.89 -7.45 -32.23
C LYS A 102 2.47 -7.65 -32.76
N ARG A 103 1.44 -7.16 -32.08
CA ARG A 103 0.05 -7.20 -32.56
C ARG A 103 -0.16 -6.17 -33.67
N GLU A 104 0.38 -4.97 -33.51
CA GLU A 104 0.31 -3.90 -34.51
C GLU A 104 1.06 -4.28 -35.78
N GLU A 105 2.27 -4.83 -35.68
CA GLU A 105 3.03 -5.33 -36.83
C GLU A 105 2.25 -6.40 -37.60
N ARG A 106 1.64 -7.36 -36.88
CA ARG A 106 0.78 -8.39 -37.51
C ARG A 106 -0.44 -7.79 -38.20
N ARG A 107 -1.06 -6.75 -37.62
CA ARG A 107 -2.16 -6.01 -38.24
C ARG A 107 -1.70 -5.30 -39.51
N LEU A 108 -0.59 -4.59 -39.47
CA LEU A 108 -0.02 -3.88 -40.62
C LEU A 108 0.34 -4.85 -41.75
N GLN A 109 0.99 -5.98 -41.45
CA GLN A 109 1.29 -7.02 -42.45
C GLN A 109 0.02 -7.64 -43.05
N SER A 110 -1.06 -7.80 -42.27
CA SER A 110 -2.35 -8.25 -42.81
C SER A 110 -2.97 -7.22 -43.74
N LEU A 111 -2.92 -5.94 -43.36
CA LEU A 111 -3.41 -4.83 -44.19
C LEU A 111 -2.61 -4.68 -45.48
N GLN A 112 -1.28 -4.78 -45.43
CA GLN A 112 -0.41 -4.77 -46.61
C GLN A 112 -0.75 -5.91 -47.57
N ARG A 113 -0.91 -7.14 -47.07
CA ARG A 113 -1.32 -8.29 -47.90
C ARG A 113 -2.70 -8.09 -48.53
N LYS A 114 -3.64 -7.49 -47.81
CA LYS A 114 -4.97 -7.14 -48.35
C LYS A 114 -4.86 -6.06 -49.43
N HIS A 115 -4.06 -5.03 -49.20
CA HIS A 115 -3.83 -3.95 -50.16
C HIS A 115 -3.17 -4.48 -51.44
N GLU A 116 -2.12 -5.29 -51.32
CA GLU A 116 -1.44 -5.91 -52.47
C GLU A 116 -2.40 -6.76 -53.31
N ARG A 117 -3.26 -7.57 -52.66
CA ARG A 117 -4.30 -8.36 -53.36
C ARG A 117 -5.30 -7.46 -54.09
N LYS A 118 -5.74 -6.36 -53.46
CA LYS A 118 -6.64 -5.39 -54.09
C LYS A 118 -6.00 -4.72 -55.30
N VAL A 119 -4.76 -4.24 -55.17
CA VAL A 119 -4.03 -3.62 -56.29
C VAL A 119 -3.88 -4.59 -57.46
N LYS A 120 -3.44 -5.83 -57.23
CA LYS A 120 -3.35 -6.84 -58.30
C LYS A 120 -4.71 -7.12 -58.95
N GLN A 121 -5.77 -7.19 -58.14
CA GLN A 121 -7.12 -7.39 -58.65
C GLN A 121 -7.60 -6.20 -59.48
N ASP A 122 -7.33 -4.98 -59.03
CA ASP A 122 -7.70 -3.75 -59.73
C ASP A 122 -6.90 -3.59 -61.03
N GLU A 123 -5.60 -3.92 -61.05
CA GLU A 123 -4.78 -3.96 -62.27
C GLU A 123 -5.35 -4.94 -63.31
N ILE A 124 -5.77 -6.13 -62.89
CA ILE A 124 -6.42 -7.11 -63.76
C ILE A 124 -7.74 -6.55 -64.30
N ARG A 125 -8.57 -5.97 -63.44
CA ARG A 125 -9.85 -5.37 -63.86
C ARG A 125 -9.63 -4.23 -64.85
N LYS A 126 -8.59 -3.40 -64.69
CA LYS A 126 -8.20 -2.36 -65.67
C LYS A 126 -7.79 -2.97 -67.00
N LYS A 127 -6.92 -4.00 -66.99
CA LYS A 127 -6.46 -4.68 -68.21
C LYS A 127 -7.60 -5.18 -69.09
N TYR A 128 -8.68 -5.66 -68.47
CA TYR A 128 -9.84 -6.22 -69.17
C TYR A 128 -11.05 -5.26 -69.23
N GLY A 129 -10.90 -3.98 -68.85
CA GLY A 129 -11.99 -2.99 -68.90
C GLY A 129 -13.16 -3.25 -67.94
N LEU A 130 -12.96 -4.04 -66.87
CA LEU A 130 -13.96 -4.33 -65.82
C LEU A 130 -13.96 -3.29 -64.68
N LEU A 131 -13.03 -2.34 -64.69
CA LEU A 131 -13.13 -1.14 -63.86
C LEU A 131 -13.80 -0.07 -64.69
N GLN A 132 -14.91 0.45 -64.16
CA GLN A 132 -15.76 1.44 -64.80
C GLN A 132 -15.10 2.83 -64.70
N ASP A 133 -13.88 2.96 -65.24
CA ASP A 133 -13.33 4.26 -65.61
C ASP A 133 -13.95 4.58 -66.97
N SER A 134 -15.07 5.29 -66.92
CA SER A 134 -15.75 6.20 -67.89
C SER A 134 -15.44 6.24 -69.40
N ASP A 135 -14.68 5.33 -70.00
CA ASP A 135 -14.33 5.32 -71.43
C ASP A 135 -14.28 3.88 -71.99
N ASN A 136 -15.36 3.09 -71.85
CA ASN A 136 -15.47 1.80 -72.52
C ASN A 136 -16.35 1.93 -73.80
N PRO A 137 -15.78 1.90 -75.03
CA PRO A 137 -16.48 2.18 -76.28
C PRO A 137 -17.35 1.04 -76.82
N TYR A 138 -17.55 -0.05 -76.07
CA TYR A 138 -18.43 -1.14 -76.49
C TYR A 138 -19.78 -1.06 -75.78
N SER A 139 -20.72 -0.36 -76.42
CA SER A 139 -22.14 -0.40 -76.11
C SER A 139 -22.68 -1.82 -76.30
N ARG A 140 -23.50 -2.25 -75.33
CA ARG A 140 -24.29 -3.48 -75.38
C ARG A 140 -25.19 -3.43 -76.61
N PHE A 141 -25.04 -4.37 -77.54
CA PHE A 141 -25.99 -4.54 -78.63
C PHE A 141 -27.31 -5.06 -78.05
N GLU A 142 -28.38 -4.28 -78.18
CA GLU A 142 -29.75 -4.75 -78.01
C GLU A 142 -30.11 -5.56 -79.26
N ASN A 143 -30.46 -6.83 -79.08
CA ASN A 143 -30.99 -7.66 -80.14
C ASN A 143 -32.51 -7.44 -80.20
N GLU A 144 -33.00 -6.95 -81.34
CA GLU A 144 -34.43 -7.06 -81.72
C GLU A 144 -34.83 -8.51 -82.02
#